data_AF-B7PPD5-F1
#
_entry.id   AF-B7PPD5-F1
#
_cell.length_a   1.000
_cell.length_b   1.000
_cell.length_c   1.000
_cell.angle_alpha   90.00
_cell.angle_beta   90.00
_cell.angle_gamma   90.00
#
_symmetry.space_group_name_H-M   'P 1'
#
loop_
_entity.id
_entity.type
_entity.pdbx_description
1 polymer ?
#
loop_
_entity_poly.entity_id
_entity_poly.type
_entity_poly.pdbx_seq_one_letter_code
_entity_poly.pdbx_strand_id
1 'polypeptide(L)'
;FLHGRLRTATLRSDYEGQAVLVNCLLRNYLHYNLYEQASKLVSKSAYPEAASNNEWARYLYYLGRIRAIQLDYSEARRHLLQAVRKAPQHAALGFKQTVHKLAITVDLLLGDIPDRSIFRQPPLRRTLAPYFQLTQAYKSAKADNAIRDGVIEASIDHDQGYMQSKENMDIYCTREPQAAFHQRICFCLDIHNQSVK
;
A
#
# COMPACT_ATOMS: atom_id res chain seq x y z
N PHE A 1 27.52 -4.43 -15.63
CA PHE A 1 28.23 -4.95 -14.44
C PHE A 1 27.29 -5.61 -13.42
N LEU A 2 26.30 -4.88 -12.87
CA LEU A 2 25.38 -5.42 -11.84
C LEU A 2 24.52 -6.63 -12.31
N HIS A 3 24.03 -6.62 -13.55
CA HIS A 3 23.30 -7.77 -14.13
C HIS A 3 24.15 -9.05 -14.23
N GLY A 4 25.43 -8.91 -14.56
CA GLY A 4 26.37 -10.03 -14.61
C GLY A 4 26.62 -10.62 -13.22
N ARG A 5 26.75 -9.75 -12.20
CA ARG A 5 26.88 -10.14 -10.80
C ARG A 5 25.63 -10.86 -10.28
N LEU A 6 24.44 -10.35 -10.62
CA LEU A 6 23.17 -10.99 -10.28
C LEU A 6 23.09 -12.41 -10.86
N ARG A 7 23.43 -12.58 -12.14
CA ARG A 7 23.44 -13.91 -12.78
C ARG A 7 24.44 -14.86 -12.10
N THR A 8 25.62 -14.38 -11.73
CA THR A 8 26.59 -15.20 -10.97
C THR A 8 26.13 -15.52 -9.56
N ALA A 9 25.41 -14.61 -8.88
CA ALA A 9 24.87 -14.85 -7.54
C ALA A 9 23.75 -15.90 -7.57
N THR A 10 22.85 -15.81 -8.57
CA THR A 10 21.81 -16.83 -8.81
C THR A 10 22.43 -18.20 -9.11
N LEU A 11 23.51 -18.24 -9.89
CA LEU A 11 24.20 -19.50 -10.21
C LEU A 11 24.93 -20.10 -8.99
N ARG A 12 25.41 -19.25 -8.07
CA ARG A 12 26.11 -19.67 -6.84
C ARG A 12 25.18 -19.87 -5.65
N SER A 13 23.86 -19.73 -5.84
CA SER A 13 22.84 -19.83 -4.79
C SER A 13 23.06 -18.89 -3.60
N ASP A 14 23.67 -17.73 -3.83
CA ASP A 14 23.82 -16.69 -2.81
C ASP A 14 22.56 -15.82 -2.75
N TYR A 15 21.62 -16.24 -1.89
CA TYR A 15 20.31 -15.61 -1.75
C TYR A 15 20.36 -14.21 -1.14
N GLU A 16 21.30 -13.96 -0.23
CA GLU A 16 21.44 -12.64 0.41
C GLU A 16 22.06 -11.63 -0.57
N GLY A 17 23.13 -12.02 -1.25
CA GLY A 17 23.75 -11.21 -2.30
C GLY A 17 22.77 -10.91 -3.44
N GLN A 18 21.96 -11.88 -3.86
CA GLN A 18 20.92 -11.69 -4.87
C GLN A 18 19.89 -10.63 -4.43
N ALA A 19 19.38 -10.70 -3.20
CA ALA A 19 18.39 -9.77 -2.67
C ALA A 19 18.91 -8.32 -2.63
N VAL A 20 20.14 -8.12 -2.16
CA VAL A 20 20.79 -6.80 -2.10
C VAL A 20 21.02 -6.26 -3.51
N LEU A 21 21.52 -7.08 -4.44
CA LEU A 21 21.75 -6.66 -5.82
C LEU A 21 20.46 -6.24 -6.54
N VAL A 22 19.37 -6.97 -6.33
CA VAL A 22 18.04 -6.60 -6.87
C VAL A 22 17.58 -5.27 -6.29
N ASN A 23 17.70 -5.06 -4.97
CA ASN A 23 17.34 -3.81 -4.33
C ASN A 23 18.17 -2.62 -4.84
N CYS A 24 19.47 -2.81 -5.04
CA CYS A 24 20.36 -1.80 -5.64
C CYS A 24 19.95 -1.46 -7.09
N LEU A 25 19.64 -2.47 -7.90
CA LEU A 25 19.19 -2.28 -9.29
C LEU A 25 17.86 -1.53 -9.34
N LEU A 26 16.87 -1.92 -8.53
CA LEU A 26 15.58 -1.24 -8.45
C LEU A 26 15.74 0.22 -8.03
N ARG A 27 16.61 0.50 -7.05
CA ARG A 27 16.91 1.87 -6.63
C ARG A 27 17.50 2.70 -7.78
N ASN A 28 18.40 2.12 -8.57
CA ASN A 28 19.01 2.79 -9.71
C ASN A 28 17.99 3.09 -10.82
N TYR A 29 17.14 2.12 -11.15
CA TYR A 29 16.08 2.32 -12.13
C TYR A 29 15.05 3.38 -11.71
N LEU A 30 14.68 3.41 -10.43
CA LEU A 30 13.80 4.44 -9.90
C LEU A 30 14.45 5.83 -9.90
N HIS A 31 15.77 5.91 -9.78
CA HIS A 31 16.49 7.19 -9.83
C HIS A 31 16.54 7.74 -11.27
N TYR A 32 16.73 6.88 -12.26
CA TYR A 32 16.75 7.25 -13.67
C TYR A 32 15.36 7.24 -14.35
N ASN A 33 14.28 7.09 -13.59
CA ASN A 33 12.90 7.03 -14.09
C ASN A 33 12.64 5.89 -15.12
N LEU A 34 13.41 4.81 -15.06
CA LEU A 34 13.31 3.65 -15.98
C LEU A 34 12.32 2.60 -15.44
N TYR A 35 11.06 2.98 -15.30
CA TYR A 35 10.02 2.16 -14.66
C TYR A 35 9.70 0.86 -15.41
N GLU A 36 9.68 0.92 -16.74
CA GLU A 36 9.45 -0.25 -17.60
C GLU A 36 10.53 -1.33 -17.42
N GLN A 37 11.79 -0.89 -17.28
CA GLN A 37 12.91 -1.81 -17.05
C GLN A 37 12.85 -2.42 -15.64
N ALA A 38 12.43 -1.63 -14.65
CA ALA A 38 12.22 -2.11 -13.28
C ALA A 38 11.09 -3.15 -13.22
N SER A 39 9.97 -2.92 -13.92
CA SER A 39 8.87 -3.89 -14.00
C SER A 39 9.30 -5.19 -14.69
N LYS A 40 10.04 -5.09 -15.80
CA LYS A 40 10.62 -6.26 -16.48
C LYS A 40 11.62 -7.03 -15.62
N LEU A 41 12.36 -6.34 -14.74
CA LEU A 41 13.24 -7.01 -13.78
C LEU A 41 12.40 -7.80 -12.77
N VAL A 42 11.41 -7.17 -12.16
CA VAL A 42 10.52 -7.79 -11.16
C VAL A 42 9.81 -9.02 -11.71
N SER A 43 9.31 -8.97 -12.95
CA SER A 43 8.60 -10.12 -13.54
C SER A 43 9.51 -11.30 -13.84
N LYS A 44 10.81 -11.07 -14.03
CA LYS A 44 11.79 -12.12 -14.38
C LYS A 44 12.61 -12.61 -13.19
N SER A 45 12.76 -11.80 -12.15
CA SER A 45 13.53 -12.15 -10.95
C SER A 45 12.62 -12.75 -9.89
N ALA A 46 12.80 -14.02 -9.54
CA ALA A 46 12.25 -14.56 -8.30
C ALA A 46 13.04 -13.96 -7.12
N TYR A 47 12.34 -13.26 -6.22
CA TYR A 47 12.98 -12.73 -5.02
C TYR A 47 13.15 -13.86 -4.00
N PRO A 48 14.36 -14.05 -3.43
CA PRO A 48 14.62 -15.18 -2.55
C PRO A 48 13.89 -15.04 -1.20
N GLU A 49 13.18 -16.09 -0.80
CA GLU A 49 12.44 -16.13 0.47
C GLU A 49 13.35 -16.17 1.71
N ALA A 50 14.57 -16.71 1.56
CA ALA A 50 15.59 -16.77 2.61
C ALA A 50 16.24 -15.41 2.93
N ALA A 51 15.92 -14.34 2.19
CA ALA A 51 16.52 -13.03 2.42
C ALA A 51 16.08 -12.39 3.74
N SER A 52 16.93 -11.52 4.28
CA SER A 52 16.64 -10.79 5.51
C SER A 52 15.34 -9.99 5.41
N ASN A 53 14.56 -9.97 6.49
CA ASN A 53 13.33 -9.17 6.61
C ASN A 53 13.55 -7.68 6.26
N ASN A 54 14.75 -7.16 6.54
CA ASN A 54 15.13 -5.79 6.23
C ASN A 54 15.23 -5.53 4.72
N GLU A 55 15.74 -6.50 3.95
CA GLU A 55 15.83 -6.39 2.49
C GLU A 55 14.47 -6.59 1.84
N TRP A 56 13.66 -7.50 2.39
CA TRP A 56 12.26 -7.68 2.00
C TRP A 56 11.43 -6.41 2.17
N ALA A 57 11.59 -5.69 3.29
CA ALA A 57 10.89 -4.43 3.53
C ALA A 57 11.24 -3.37 2.46
N ARG A 58 12.50 -3.29 2.05
CA ARG A 58 12.95 -2.37 0.98
C ARG A 58 12.44 -2.78 -0.39
N TYR A 59 12.49 -4.07 -0.69
CA TYR A 59 11.99 -4.62 -1.94
C TYR A 59 10.51 -4.32 -2.13
N LEU A 60 9.69 -4.58 -1.09
CA LEU A 60 8.25 -4.29 -1.10
C LEU A 60 7.95 -2.80 -1.28
N TYR A 61 8.77 -1.92 -0.70
CA TYR A 61 8.64 -0.47 -0.93
C TYR A 61 8.91 -0.09 -2.40
N TYR A 62 9.95 -0.64 -3.02
CA TYR A 62 10.23 -0.39 -4.44
C TYR A 62 9.15 -0.98 -5.34
N LEU A 63 8.65 -2.17 -5.02
CA LEU A 63 7.56 -2.81 -5.74
C LEU A 63 6.27 -1.97 -5.66
N GLY A 64 5.90 -1.52 -4.46
CA GLY A 64 4.75 -0.64 -4.26
C GLY A 64 4.85 0.67 -5.05
N ARG A 65 6.06 1.26 -5.14
CA ARG A 65 6.30 2.45 -5.98
C ARG A 65 6.10 2.17 -7.47
N ILE A 66 6.60 1.05 -7.97
CA ILE A 66 6.45 0.69 -9.39
C ILE A 66 4.97 0.47 -9.70
N ARG A 67 4.24 -0.26 -8.85
CA ARG A 67 2.80 -0.51 -9.03
C ARG A 67 1.96 0.76 -8.96
N ALA A 68 2.29 1.69 -8.06
CA ALA A 68 1.61 2.98 -7.97
C ALA A 68 1.77 3.81 -9.25
N ILE A 69 2.92 3.72 -9.92
CA ILE A 69 3.17 4.40 -11.21
C ILE A 69 2.45 3.69 -12.37
N GLN A 70 2.31 2.36 -12.28
CA GLN A 70 1.54 1.56 -13.23
C GLN A 70 0.01 1.65 -13.05
N LEU A 71 -0.47 2.58 -12.21
CA LEU A 71 -1.89 2.82 -11.91
C LEU A 71 -2.59 1.66 -11.18
N ASP A 72 -1.84 0.67 -10.69
CA ASP A 72 -2.38 -0.41 -9.86
C ASP A 72 -2.25 -0.04 -8.37
N TYR A 73 -3.19 0.80 -7.91
CA TYR A 73 -3.18 1.33 -6.55
C TYR A 73 -3.53 0.29 -5.49
N SER A 74 -4.38 -0.69 -5.82
CA SER A 74 -4.80 -1.75 -4.90
C SER A 74 -3.62 -2.63 -4.51
N GLU A 75 -2.86 -3.12 -5.49
CA GLU A 75 -1.67 -3.92 -5.21
C GLU A 75 -0.53 -3.09 -4.63
N ALA A 76 -0.37 -1.84 -5.07
CA ALA A 76 0.60 -0.92 -4.48
C ALA A 76 0.38 -0.76 -2.97
N ARG A 77 -0.88 -0.53 -2.56
CA ARG A 77 -1.26 -0.43 -1.14
C ARG A 77 -0.92 -1.71 -0.38
N ARG A 78 -1.26 -2.89 -0.91
CA ARG A 78 -0.97 -4.18 -0.27
C ARG A 78 0.53 -4.34 -0.01
N HIS A 79 1.37 -4.05 -1.00
CA HIS A 79 2.83 -4.14 -0.86
C HIS A 79 3.39 -3.11 0.14
N LEU A 80 2.87 -1.88 0.16
CA LEU A 80 3.29 -0.85 1.11
C LEU A 80 2.92 -1.23 2.56
N LEU A 81 1.72 -1.78 2.79
CA LEU A 81 1.31 -2.26 4.11
C LEU A 81 2.18 -3.44 4.58
N GLN A 82 2.52 -4.37 3.68
CA GLN A 82 3.46 -5.45 3.99
C GLN A 82 4.86 -4.92 4.32
N ALA A 83 5.33 -3.88 3.61
CA ALA A 83 6.62 -3.25 3.89
C ALA A 83 6.67 -2.61 5.28
N VAL A 84 5.59 -1.92 5.71
CA VAL A 84 5.49 -1.33 7.05
C VAL A 84 5.50 -2.41 8.13
N ARG A 85 4.81 -3.53 7.92
CA ARG A 85 4.77 -4.65 8.88
C ARG A 85 6.12 -5.35 9.03
N LYS A 86 6.90 -5.47 7.94
CA LYS A 86 8.24 -6.09 7.95
C LYS A 86 9.36 -5.13 8.39
N ALA A 87 9.09 -3.83 8.47
CA ALA A 87 10.07 -2.85 8.93
C ALA A 87 10.38 -3.01 10.44
N PRO A 88 11.63 -2.79 10.87
CA PRO A 88 12.02 -2.94 12.28
C PRO A 88 11.24 -1.97 13.19
N GLN A 89 10.87 -2.39 14.41
CA GLN A 89 10.01 -1.60 15.28
C GLN A 89 10.68 -0.31 15.81
N HIS A 90 11.93 -0.40 16.26
CA HIS A 90 12.62 0.68 16.99
C HIS A 90 13.74 1.37 16.18
N ALA A 91 13.91 1.02 14.90
CA ALA A 91 14.93 1.57 14.01
C ALA A 91 14.32 2.10 12.70
N ALA A 92 15.10 2.90 11.95
CA ALA A 92 14.77 3.38 10.60
C ALA A 92 13.50 4.27 10.50
N LEU A 93 13.38 5.27 11.39
CA LEU A 93 12.29 6.26 11.35
C LEU A 93 12.15 6.95 9.99
N GLY A 94 13.27 7.27 9.32
CA GLY A 94 13.24 7.89 7.99
C GLY A 94 12.57 7.04 6.92
N PHE A 95 12.87 5.73 6.89
CA PHE A 95 12.23 4.79 5.95
C PHE A 95 10.74 4.66 6.25
N LYS A 96 10.35 4.59 7.52
CA LYS A 96 8.93 4.57 7.90
C LYS A 96 8.22 5.83 7.44
N GLN A 97 8.80 7.01 7.65
CA GLN A 97 8.20 8.26 7.20
C GLN A 97 8.01 8.27 5.67
N THR A 98 8.99 7.82 4.89
CA THR A 98 8.85 7.80 3.41
C THR A 98 7.81 6.79 2.93
N VAL A 99 7.73 5.61 3.55
CA VAL A 99 6.72 4.60 3.21
C VAL A 99 5.32 5.09 3.57
N HIS A 100 5.12 5.69 4.75
CA HIS A 100 3.81 6.20 5.16
C HIS A 100 3.34 7.37 4.30
N LYS A 101 4.24 8.28 3.90
CA LYS A 101 3.89 9.34 2.95
C LYS A 101 3.32 8.79 1.66
N LEU A 102 3.98 7.77 1.10
CA LEU A 102 3.54 7.14 -0.13
C LEU A 102 2.24 6.32 0.08
N ALA A 103 2.13 5.60 1.19
CA ALA A 103 0.92 4.84 1.51
C ALA A 103 -0.30 5.76 1.58
N ILE A 104 -0.21 6.88 2.32
CA ILE A 104 -1.28 7.88 2.41
C ILE A 104 -1.64 8.42 1.03
N THR A 105 -0.67 8.73 0.16
CA THR A 105 -0.99 9.19 -1.19
C THR A 105 -1.73 8.14 -2.02
N VAL A 106 -1.36 6.85 -1.90
CA VAL A 106 -2.05 5.76 -2.60
C VAL A 106 -3.45 5.54 -2.04
N ASP A 107 -3.62 5.62 -0.72
CA ASP A 107 -4.93 5.48 -0.06
C ASP A 107 -5.89 6.60 -0.50
N LEU A 108 -5.40 7.83 -0.58
CA LEU A 108 -6.18 8.97 -1.07
C LEU A 108 -6.57 8.83 -2.55
N LEU A 109 -5.72 8.21 -3.38
CA LEU A 109 -6.04 7.94 -4.79
C LEU A 109 -7.09 6.84 -4.97
N LEU A 110 -7.10 5.84 -4.08
CA LEU A 110 -8.18 4.84 -3.99
C LEU A 110 -9.47 5.44 -3.39
N GLY A 111 -9.34 6.60 -2.76
CA GLY A 111 -10.40 7.31 -2.07
C GLY A 111 -10.71 6.79 -0.67
N ASP A 112 -9.85 5.94 -0.12
CA ASP A 112 -9.96 5.52 1.27
C ASP A 112 -9.31 6.56 2.19
N ILE A 113 -9.93 6.79 3.35
CA ILE A 113 -9.41 7.73 4.34
C ILE A 113 -8.45 6.96 5.26
N PRO A 114 -7.16 7.35 5.33
CA PRO A 114 -6.20 6.68 6.18
C PRO A 114 -6.48 6.91 7.68
N ASP A 115 -6.08 5.94 8.51
CA ASP A 115 -6.31 5.99 9.96
C ASP A 115 -5.61 7.16 10.65
N ARG A 116 -6.36 7.85 11.52
CA ARG A 116 -5.87 9.01 12.30
C ARG A 116 -4.75 8.65 13.28
N SER A 117 -4.67 7.38 13.68
CA SER A 117 -3.65 6.87 14.62
C SER A 117 -2.23 7.00 14.07
N ILE A 118 -2.07 6.89 12.75
CA ILE A 118 -0.78 6.99 12.04
C ILE A 118 -0.18 8.39 12.24
N PHE A 119 -1.03 9.43 12.21
CA PHE A 119 -0.61 10.83 12.33
C PHE A 119 -0.30 11.25 13.78
N ARG A 120 -0.77 10.49 14.77
CA ARG A 120 -0.59 10.81 16.20
C ARG A 120 0.80 10.44 16.72
N GLN A 121 1.52 9.55 16.04
CA GLN A 121 2.83 9.09 16.51
C GLN A 121 3.85 10.25 16.55
N PRO A 122 4.53 10.48 17.70
CA PRO A 122 5.45 11.61 17.86
C PRO A 122 6.53 11.73 16.76
N PRO A 123 7.19 10.64 16.28
CA PRO A 123 8.23 10.77 15.27
C PRO A 123 7.71 11.01 13.85
N LEU A 124 6.41 10.82 13.59
CA LEU A 124 5.83 11.03 12.25
C LEU A 124 5.05 12.34 12.13
N ARG A 125 4.63 12.93 13.27
CA ARG A 125 3.75 14.10 13.31
C ARG A 125 4.25 15.29 12.48
N ARG A 126 5.53 15.64 12.60
CA ARG A 126 6.11 16.80 11.88
C ARG A 126 6.13 16.55 10.37
N THR A 127 6.57 15.37 9.96
CA THR A 127 6.76 15.04 8.54
C THR A 127 5.44 14.76 7.81
N LEU A 128 4.40 14.32 8.54
CA LEU A 128 3.06 14.03 8.00
C LEU A 128 2.07 15.19 8.12
N ALA A 129 2.42 16.30 8.78
CA ALA A 129 1.50 17.43 8.96
C ALA A 129 0.89 17.96 7.63
N PRO A 130 1.66 18.13 6.53
CA PRO A 130 1.08 18.55 5.25
C PRO A 130 0.13 17.50 4.64
N TYR A 131 0.46 16.21 4.79
CA TYR A 131 -0.38 15.10 4.31
C TYR A 131 -1.67 14.96 5.12
N PHE A 132 -1.64 15.35 6.40
CA PHE A 132 -2.85 15.41 7.23
C PHE A 132 -3.80 16.50 6.74
N GLN A 133 -3.29 17.69 6.42
CA GLN A 133 -4.09 18.77 5.82
C GLN A 133 -4.68 18.34 4.47
N LEU A 134 -3.88 17.69 3.62
CA LEU A 134 -4.35 17.11 2.36
C LEU A 134 -5.49 16.11 2.58
N THR A 135 -5.33 15.22 3.56
CA THR A 135 -6.36 14.22 3.90
C THR A 135 -7.65 14.88 4.40
N GLN A 136 -7.54 15.97 5.18
CA GLN A 136 -8.71 16.72 5.65
C GLN A 136 -9.44 17.41 4.50
N ALA A 137 -8.71 18.06 3.59
CA ALA A 137 -9.30 18.68 2.39
C ALA A 137 -9.91 17.64 1.45
N TYR A 138 -9.25 16.49 1.28
CA TYR A 138 -9.80 15.37 0.51
C TYR A 138 -11.09 14.84 1.13
N LYS A 139 -11.16 14.73 2.46
CA LYS A 139 -12.37 14.28 3.16
C LYS A 139 -13.56 15.22 2.91
N SER A 140 -13.37 16.54 2.99
CA SER A 140 -14.45 17.49 2.69
C SER A 140 -14.86 17.40 1.22
N ALA A 141 -13.90 17.36 0.31
CA ALA A 141 -14.20 17.24 -1.13
C ALA A 141 -14.91 15.92 -1.48
N LYS A 142 -14.54 14.80 -0.84
CA LYS A 142 -15.21 13.51 -1.01
C LYS A 142 -16.64 13.53 -0.48
N ALA A 143 -16.93 14.25 0.61
CA ALA A 143 -18.30 14.41 1.08
C ALA A 143 -19.14 15.15 0.03
N ASP A 144 -18.65 16.27 -0.50
CA ASP A 144 -19.35 17.04 -1.52
C ASP A 144 -19.57 16.24 -2.82
N ASN A 145 -18.55 15.48 -3.26
CA ASN A 145 -18.66 14.63 -4.45
C ASN A 145 -19.53 13.39 -4.21
N ALA A 146 -19.49 12.74 -3.04
CA ALA A 146 -20.32 11.56 -2.76
C ALA A 146 -21.82 11.87 -2.78
N ILE A 147 -22.18 13.13 -2.48
CA ILE A 147 -23.55 13.62 -2.60
C ILE A 147 -23.91 13.88 -4.07
N ARG A 148 -22.97 14.39 -4.87
CA ARG A 148 -23.15 14.60 -6.32
C ARG A 148 -23.19 13.29 -7.12
N ASP A 149 -22.39 12.30 -6.72
CA ASP A 149 -22.25 11.00 -7.38
C ASP A 149 -23.30 9.97 -6.92
N GLY A 150 -24.19 10.34 -5.99
CA GLY A 150 -25.30 9.48 -5.55
C GLY A 150 -24.90 8.24 -4.74
N VAL A 151 -23.65 8.17 -4.26
CA VAL A 151 -23.15 7.07 -3.41
C VAL A 151 -23.82 7.08 -2.04
N ILE A 152 -24.23 8.25 -1.56
CA ILE A 152 -25.12 8.41 -0.43
C ILE A 152 -26.48 8.78 -1.01
N GLU A 153 -27.50 7.94 -0.83
CA GLU A 153 -28.89 8.29 -1.16
C GLU A 153 -29.41 9.33 -0.15
N ALA A 154 -28.95 10.56 -0.30
CA ALA A 154 -29.41 11.73 0.43
C ALA A 154 -29.85 12.79 -0.58
N SER A 155 -31.12 13.18 -0.53
CA SER A 155 -31.65 14.29 -1.33
C SER A 155 -31.32 15.59 -0.61
N ILE A 156 -30.60 16.49 -1.28
CA ILE A 156 -30.45 17.88 -0.82
C ILE A 156 -31.69 18.64 -1.29
N ASP A 157 -32.46 19.18 -0.35
CA ASP A 157 -33.53 20.13 -0.67
C ASP A 157 -32.95 21.56 -0.61
N HIS A 158 -32.78 22.17 -1.80
CA HIS A 158 -32.18 23.48 -1.94
C HIS A 158 -33.09 24.64 -1.49
N ASP A 159 -34.40 24.42 -1.34
CA ASP A 159 -35.35 25.47 -0.92
C ASP A 159 -35.44 25.59 0.61
N GLN A 160 -35.25 24.50 1.35
CA GLN A 160 -35.33 24.51 2.82
C GLN A 160 -33.97 24.30 3.53
N GLY A 161 -32.88 24.15 2.79
CA GLY A 161 -31.52 24.16 3.34
C GLY A 161 -31.18 22.97 4.25
N TYR A 162 -31.98 21.90 4.24
CA TYR A 162 -31.70 20.67 4.97
C TYR A 162 -31.39 19.50 4.04
N MET A 163 -30.69 18.51 4.59
CA MET A 163 -30.32 17.28 3.91
C MET A 163 -30.99 16.11 4.63
N GLN A 164 -31.73 15.27 3.91
CA GLN A 164 -32.34 14.07 4.47
C GLN A 164 -31.72 12.82 3.82
N SER A 165 -31.15 11.93 4.65
CA SER A 165 -30.72 10.59 4.24
C SER A 165 -31.91 9.64 4.18
N LYS A 166 -32.00 8.77 3.17
CA LYS A 166 -32.94 7.64 3.19
C LYS A 166 -32.56 6.63 4.28
N GLU A 167 -33.56 5.87 4.75
CA GLU A 167 -33.37 4.85 5.79
C GLU A 167 -32.33 3.81 5.40
N ASN A 168 -31.52 3.43 6.38
CA ASN A 168 -30.45 2.46 6.26
C ASN A 168 -31.09 1.06 6.09
N MET A 169 -31.05 0.51 4.87
CA MET A 169 -31.57 -0.82 4.59
C MET A 169 -30.72 -1.89 5.32
N ASP A 170 -31.34 -3.00 5.71
CA ASP A 170 -30.69 -4.02 6.52
C ASP A 170 -29.54 -4.71 5.75
N ILE A 171 -28.29 -4.39 6.13
CA ILE A 171 -27.05 -4.78 5.43
C ILE A 171 -26.92 -6.31 5.34
N TYR A 172 -27.54 -7.03 6.27
CA TYR A 172 -27.51 -8.50 6.37
C TYR A 172 -28.34 -9.23 5.30
N CYS A 173 -29.26 -8.54 4.60
CA CYS A 173 -30.06 -9.16 3.54
C CYS A 173 -29.29 -9.28 2.21
N THR A 174 -28.11 -8.68 2.09
CA THR A 174 -27.29 -8.68 0.88
C THR A 174 -26.21 -9.77 0.89
N ARG A 175 -25.54 -10.00 -0.25
CA ARG A 175 -24.41 -10.95 -0.36
C ARG A 175 -23.08 -10.36 0.14
N GLU A 176 -23.02 -9.07 0.46
CA GLU A 176 -21.77 -8.42 0.88
C GLU A 176 -21.17 -9.03 2.17
N PRO A 177 -21.95 -9.31 3.23
CA PRO A 177 -21.43 -9.94 4.43
C PRO A 177 -20.80 -11.32 4.13
N GLN A 178 -21.45 -12.13 3.27
CA GLN A 178 -20.94 -13.45 2.89
C GLN A 178 -19.59 -13.36 2.18
N ALA A 179 -19.42 -12.42 1.25
CA ALA A 179 -18.16 -12.21 0.53
C ALA A 179 -17.03 -11.74 1.49
N ALA A 180 -17.34 -10.82 2.41
CA ALA A 180 -16.39 -10.36 3.42
C ALA A 180 -15.95 -11.50 4.37
N PHE A 181 -16.88 -12.36 4.81
CA PHE A 181 -16.53 -13.52 5.61
C PHE A 181 -15.69 -14.53 4.83
N HIS A 182 -16.04 -14.79 3.57
CA HIS A 182 -15.26 -15.70 2.73
C HIS A 182 -13.80 -15.26 2.61
N GLN A 183 -13.55 -13.98 2.34
CA GLN A 183 -12.19 -13.43 2.26
C GLN A 183 -11.42 -13.61 3.58
N ARG A 184 -12.08 -13.41 4.73
CA ARG A 184 -11.46 -13.60 6.05
C ARG A 184 -11.14 -15.07 6.33
N ILE A 185 -12.04 -15.98 5.95
CA ILE A 185 -11.84 -17.43 6.13
C ILE A 185 -10.64 -17.90 5.30
N CYS A 186 -10.56 -17.52 4.02
CA CYS A 186 -9.42 -17.85 3.17
C CYS A 186 -8.10 -17.37 3.77
N PHE A 187 -8.06 -16.13 4.26
CA PHE A 187 -6.86 -15.57 4.89
C PHE A 187 -6.43 -16.34 6.15
N CYS A 188 -7.38 -16.73 7.01
CA CYS A 188 -7.08 -17.53 8.20
C CYS A 188 -6.56 -18.93 7.85
N LEU A 189 -7.14 -19.58 6.83
CA LEU A 189 -6.68 -20.87 6.34
C LEU A 189 -5.27 -20.80 5.76
N ASP A 190 -4.95 -19.73 5.02
CA ASP A 190 -3.60 -19.51 4.49
C ASP A 190 -2.56 -19.37 5.61
N ILE A 191 -2.88 -18.62 6.68
CA ILE A 191 -2.02 -18.51 7.86
C ILE A 191 -1.83 -19.87 8.54
N HIS A 192 -2.90 -20.64 8.70
CA HIS A 192 -2.83 -21.98 9.28
C HIS A 192 -1.91 -22.89 8.45
N ASN A 193 -2.10 -22.91 7.13
CA ASN A 193 -1.27 -23.69 6.20
C ASN A 193 0.21 -23.26 6.21
N GLN A 194 0.49 -21.98 6.42
CA GLN A 194 1.86 -21.48 6.57
C GLN A 194 2.47 -21.85 7.93
N SER A 195 1.67 -21.94 8.99
CA SER A 195 2.13 -22.30 10.34
C SER A 195 2.36 -23.79 10.55
N VAL A 196 1.65 -24.63 9.78
CA VAL A 196 1.74 -26.10 9.86
C VAL A 196 2.90 -26.65 9.00
N LYS A 197 3.39 -25.87 8.04
CA LYS A 197 4.61 -26.18 7.26
C LYS A 197 5.86 -25.81 8.02
#